data_AF-A0A9D6TV70-F1
#
_entry.id   AF-A0A9D6TV70-F1
#
_cell.length_a   1.000
_cell.length_b   1.000
_cell.length_c   1.000
_cell.angle_alpha   90.00
_cell.angle_beta   90.00
_cell.angle_gamma   90.00
#
_symmetry.space_group_name_H-M   'P 1'
#
loop_
_entity.id
_entity.type
_entity.pdbx_description
1 polymer ?
#
loop_
_entity_poly.entity_id
_entity_poly.type
_entity_poly.pdbx_seq_one_letter_code
_entity_poly.pdbx_strand_id
1 'polypeptide(L)'
;MTALGPPAELIPARPQTLWGWPAVANFALGGLGAGLYVAAAVGAGLGVSPAVRIAAWLGPALVLAGFAAVATEAGRPLRGPRVLTRVLTSWMSRELWLGGAFVLLAAAELVAPGPVPRLGAALAAAALALAQGFILRRARGIAAWDVPPMPLVFLASALVSGTGLWILVEVAGGRPLGGGALGLILLVLVGGAFVWLAYVTWSREDAFVKALAPLSADGAAIELVGLGYVLPVALVALGLAVPAWVRVTMPLAAALMIAGQVRAKAALVLRAGQLRPIALPHLRLSRRSP
;
A
#
# COMPACT_ATOMS: atom_id res chain seq x y z
N MET A 1 16.72 34.63 33.51
CA MET A 1 17.17 33.92 32.29
C MET A 1 15.99 33.79 31.34
N THR A 2 15.98 34.54 30.25
CA THR A 2 14.96 34.43 29.18
C THR A 2 15.17 33.13 28.43
N ALA A 3 14.23 32.19 28.55
CA ALA A 3 14.27 30.94 27.80
C ALA A 3 14.23 31.26 26.31
N LEU A 4 15.25 30.81 25.56
CA LEU A 4 15.28 30.92 24.11
C LEU A 4 14.10 30.09 23.55
N GLY A 5 13.15 30.76 22.89
CA GLY A 5 11.97 30.12 22.28
C GLY A 5 12.34 29.11 21.18
N PRO A 6 11.42 28.31 20.64
CA PRO A 6 11.73 27.36 19.57
C PRO A 6 12.33 28.06 18.33
N PRO A 7 13.02 27.31 17.43
CA PRO A 7 13.51 27.84 16.16
C PRO A 7 12.41 28.60 15.41
N ALA A 8 12.76 29.70 14.75
CA ALA A 8 11.82 30.54 14.02
C ALA A 8 11.26 29.76 12.81
N GLU A 9 9.98 29.42 12.87
CA GLU A 9 9.23 28.83 11.76
C GLU A 9 8.76 29.95 10.82
N LEU A 10 9.28 29.97 9.59
CA LEU A 10 8.93 30.96 8.57
C LEU A 10 7.67 30.57 7.81
N ILE A 11 7.56 29.29 7.45
CA ILE A 11 6.38 28.72 6.79
C ILE A 11 5.93 27.50 7.58
N PRO A 12 4.69 27.49 8.10
CA PRO A 12 4.22 26.38 8.88
C PRO A 12 3.96 25.15 8.03
N ALA A 13 3.96 23.97 8.66
CA ALA A 13 3.49 22.75 8.04
C ALA A 13 2.03 22.92 7.56
N ARG A 14 1.73 22.44 6.36
CA ARG A 14 0.38 22.51 5.76
C ARG A 14 0.03 21.21 5.03
N PRO A 15 -1.25 20.83 4.94
CA PRO A 15 -1.66 19.69 4.12
C PRO A 15 -1.29 19.90 2.65
N GLN A 16 -0.80 18.85 2.00
CA GLN A 16 -0.64 18.82 0.55
C GLN A 16 -2.02 18.81 -0.12
N THR A 17 -2.17 19.51 -1.25
CA THR A 17 -3.42 19.62 -2.00
C THR A 17 -3.32 19.08 -3.42
N LEU A 18 -2.20 18.46 -3.77
CA LEU A 18 -1.93 18.03 -5.14
C LEU A 18 -2.51 16.64 -5.43
N TRP A 19 -2.53 15.76 -4.42
CA TRP A 19 -2.93 14.37 -4.57
C TRP A 19 -4.21 14.12 -3.81
N GLY A 20 -5.27 13.74 -4.53
CA GLY A 20 -6.59 13.46 -3.98
C GLY A 20 -6.93 11.98 -3.98
N TRP A 21 -8.24 11.71 -3.99
CA TRP A 21 -8.79 10.35 -4.04
C TRP A 21 -8.36 9.54 -5.27
N PRO A 22 -8.21 10.12 -6.48
CA PRO A 22 -7.66 9.39 -7.62
C PRO A 22 -6.27 8.80 -7.38
N ALA A 23 -5.38 9.51 -6.68
CA ALA A 23 -4.08 8.94 -6.27
C ALA A 23 -4.26 7.78 -5.28
N VAL A 24 -5.16 7.92 -4.30
CA VAL A 24 -5.52 6.84 -3.36
C VAL A 24 -6.05 5.62 -4.11
N ALA A 25 -6.94 5.82 -5.07
CA ALA A 25 -7.51 4.76 -5.91
C ALA A 25 -6.43 4.04 -6.72
N ASN A 26 -5.48 4.77 -7.32
CA ASN A 26 -4.34 4.18 -8.01
C ASN A 26 -3.51 3.26 -7.10
N PHE A 27 -3.15 3.74 -5.91
CA PHE A 27 -2.37 2.94 -4.97
C PHE A 27 -3.14 1.77 -4.38
N ALA A 28 -4.44 1.96 -4.11
CA ALA A 28 -5.32 0.92 -3.59
C ALA A 28 -5.53 -0.19 -4.61
N LEU A 29 -6.02 0.14 -5.81
CA LEU A 29 -6.32 -0.82 -6.86
C LEU A 29 -5.06 -1.45 -7.44
N GLY A 30 -4.01 -0.65 -7.65
CA GLY A 30 -2.70 -1.14 -8.09
C GLY A 30 -2.10 -2.16 -7.11
N GLY A 31 -2.10 -1.84 -5.82
CA GLY A 31 -1.64 -2.77 -4.78
C GLY A 31 -2.53 -4.00 -4.60
N LEU A 32 -3.86 -3.84 -4.68
CA LEU A 32 -4.81 -4.94 -4.58
C LEU A 32 -4.63 -5.94 -5.74
N GLY A 33 -4.54 -5.45 -6.98
CA GLY A 33 -4.34 -6.27 -8.17
C GLY A 33 -2.97 -6.94 -8.22
N ALA A 34 -1.91 -6.19 -7.92
CA ALA A 34 -0.55 -6.72 -7.85
C ALA A 34 -0.42 -7.79 -6.75
N GLY A 35 -0.91 -7.48 -5.56
CA GLY A 35 -0.87 -8.40 -4.42
C GLY A 35 -1.69 -9.66 -4.64
N LEU A 36 -2.86 -9.56 -5.29
CA LEU A 36 -3.69 -10.72 -5.65
C LEU A 36 -2.88 -11.70 -6.51
N TYR A 37 -2.19 -11.18 -7.54
CA TYR A 37 -1.40 -12.03 -8.42
C TYR A 37 -0.23 -12.68 -7.68
N VAL A 38 0.50 -11.91 -6.85
CA VAL A 38 1.60 -12.47 -6.06
C VAL A 38 1.10 -13.55 -5.10
N ALA A 39 0.01 -13.29 -4.36
CA ALA A 39 -0.57 -14.26 -3.43
C ALA A 39 -1.05 -15.53 -4.16
N ALA A 40 -1.73 -15.39 -5.30
CA ALA A 40 -2.16 -16.53 -6.10
C ALA A 40 -0.98 -17.33 -6.66
N ALA A 41 0.08 -16.65 -7.14
CA ALA A 41 1.28 -17.31 -7.67
C ALA A 41 2.03 -18.11 -6.59
N VAL A 42 2.17 -17.56 -5.38
CA VAL A 42 2.75 -18.28 -4.22
C VAL A 42 1.84 -19.43 -3.79
N GLY A 43 0.53 -19.18 -3.71
CA GLY A 43 -0.47 -20.20 -3.42
C GLY A 43 -0.44 -21.38 -4.39
N ALA A 44 -0.21 -21.12 -5.68
CA ALA A 44 -0.03 -22.14 -6.70
C ALA A 44 1.23 -23.01 -6.51
N GLY A 45 2.26 -22.48 -5.85
CA GLY A 45 3.43 -23.25 -5.43
C GLY A 45 3.16 -24.18 -4.23
N LEU A 46 2.13 -23.87 -3.44
CA LEU A 46 1.69 -24.67 -2.29
C LEU A 46 0.62 -25.71 -2.65
N GLY A 47 0.14 -25.73 -3.89
CA GLY A 47 -0.88 -26.65 -4.41
C GLY A 47 -1.61 -26.06 -5.64
N VAL A 48 -2.52 -26.80 -6.26
CA VAL A 48 -3.24 -26.29 -7.44
C VAL A 48 -4.21 -25.17 -7.04
N SER A 49 -3.88 -23.91 -7.36
CA SER A 49 -4.77 -22.76 -7.15
C SER A 49 -5.36 -22.28 -8.47
N PRO A 50 -6.69 -22.41 -8.70
CA PRO A 50 -7.35 -21.81 -9.86
C PRO A 50 -7.36 -20.28 -9.77
N ALA A 51 -7.06 -19.71 -8.60
CA ALA A 51 -6.99 -18.27 -8.40
C ALA A 51 -5.89 -17.63 -9.24
N VAL A 52 -4.85 -18.34 -9.70
CA VAL A 52 -3.85 -17.76 -10.62
C VAL A 52 -4.50 -17.31 -11.91
N ARG A 53 -5.39 -18.12 -12.51
CA ARG A 53 -6.07 -17.75 -13.74
C ARG A 53 -6.98 -16.54 -13.53
N ILE A 54 -7.68 -16.47 -12.39
CA ILE A 54 -8.52 -15.31 -12.06
C ILE A 54 -7.67 -14.07 -11.82
N ALA A 55 -6.60 -14.20 -11.05
CA ALA A 55 -5.65 -13.13 -10.78
C ALA A 55 -4.97 -12.61 -12.05
N ALA A 56 -4.75 -13.48 -13.04
CA ALA A 56 -4.10 -13.13 -14.30
C ALA A 56 -4.92 -12.20 -15.21
N TRP A 57 -6.24 -12.09 -15.01
CA TRP A 57 -7.04 -11.04 -15.67
C TRP A 57 -7.53 -9.97 -14.69
N LEU A 58 -7.94 -10.35 -13.47
CA LEU A 58 -8.48 -9.42 -12.48
C LEU A 58 -7.39 -8.49 -11.93
N GLY A 59 -6.19 -9.02 -11.68
CA GLY A 59 -5.05 -8.23 -11.19
C GLY A 59 -4.68 -7.10 -12.15
N PRO A 60 -4.41 -7.39 -13.45
CA PRO A 60 -4.22 -6.37 -14.48
C PRO A 60 -5.39 -5.39 -14.60
N ALA A 61 -6.64 -5.86 -14.57
CA ALA A 61 -7.81 -5.00 -14.66
C ALA A 61 -7.87 -3.96 -13.51
N LEU A 62 -7.58 -4.39 -12.28
CA LEU A 62 -7.50 -3.49 -11.12
C LEU A 62 -6.35 -2.48 -11.27
N VAL A 63 -5.17 -2.91 -11.71
CA VAL A 63 -4.03 -2.01 -11.96
C VAL A 63 -4.38 -0.96 -13.02
N LEU A 64 -4.98 -1.38 -14.13
CA LEU A 64 -5.41 -0.47 -15.20
C LEU A 64 -6.49 0.50 -14.73
N ALA A 65 -7.43 0.05 -13.91
CA ALA A 65 -8.43 0.93 -13.28
C ALA A 65 -7.77 1.96 -12.34
N GLY A 66 -6.72 1.55 -11.60
CA GLY A 66 -5.90 2.45 -10.81
C GLY A 66 -5.20 3.53 -11.65
N PHE A 67 -4.56 3.14 -12.74
CA PHE A 67 -3.93 4.08 -13.68
C PHE A 67 -4.96 5.01 -14.33
N ALA A 68 -6.13 4.49 -14.69
CA ALA A 68 -7.22 5.31 -15.23
C ALA A 68 -7.70 6.34 -14.20
N ALA A 69 -7.81 5.96 -12.92
CA ALA A 69 -8.18 6.88 -11.85
C ALA A 69 -7.18 8.05 -11.77
N VAL A 70 -5.89 7.81 -11.59
CA VAL A 70 -4.90 8.90 -11.48
C VAL A 70 -4.74 9.70 -12.78
N ALA A 71 -5.03 9.11 -13.95
CA ALA A 71 -5.05 9.86 -15.21
C ALA A 71 -6.10 10.98 -15.21
N THR A 72 -7.19 10.86 -14.44
CA THR A 72 -8.20 11.94 -14.31
C THR A 72 -7.68 13.18 -13.57
N GLU A 73 -6.66 13.04 -12.72
CA GLU A 73 -5.98 14.17 -12.06
C GLU A 73 -4.93 14.83 -12.96
N ALA A 74 -4.55 14.18 -14.07
CA ALA A 74 -3.57 14.74 -14.98
C ALA A 74 -4.18 15.94 -15.72
N GLY A 75 -3.96 17.15 -15.21
CA GLY A 75 -4.53 18.39 -15.77
C GLY A 75 -4.18 18.70 -17.24
N ARG A 76 -3.31 17.90 -17.88
CA ARG A 76 -3.00 17.96 -19.31
C ARG A 76 -2.86 16.54 -19.90
N PRO A 77 -3.96 15.79 -20.11
CA PRO A 77 -3.92 14.36 -20.46
C PRO A 77 -3.21 14.10 -21.80
N LEU A 78 -3.28 15.05 -22.75
CA LEU A 78 -2.58 14.97 -24.04
C LEU A 78 -1.04 14.95 -23.91
N ARG A 79 -0.50 15.33 -22.74
CA ARG A 79 0.94 15.22 -22.43
C ARG A 79 1.28 13.93 -21.69
N GLY A 80 0.29 13.07 -21.41
CA GLY A 80 0.43 11.78 -20.76
C GLY A 80 1.55 10.91 -21.32
N PRO A 81 1.75 10.79 -22.65
CA PRO A 81 2.82 9.97 -23.21
C PRO A 81 4.23 10.36 -22.73
N ARG A 82 4.45 11.59 -22.25
CA ARG A 82 5.75 12.00 -21.68
C ARG A 82 6.12 11.22 -20.42
N VAL A 83 5.16 10.63 -19.72
CA VAL A 83 5.44 9.78 -18.57
C VAL A 83 6.18 8.50 -19.00
N LEU A 84 6.06 8.07 -20.26
CA LEU A 84 6.75 6.87 -20.76
C LEU A 84 8.26 7.09 -20.98
N THR A 85 8.71 8.33 -21.14
CA THR A 85 10.10 8.62 -21.56
C THR A 85 11.07 8.89 -20.41
N ARG A 86 10.57 9.08 -19.18
CA ARG A 86 11.38 9.48 -18.01
C ARG A 86 11.72 8.32 -17.06
N VAL A 87 11.91 7.11 -17.59
CA VAL A 87 12.15 5.88 -16.81
C VAL A 87 13.37 6.00 -15.88
N LEU A 88 14.43 6.67 -16.31
CA LEU A 88 15.66 6.80 -15.52
C LEU A 88 15.55 7.80 -14.37
N THR A 89 14.61 8.75 -14.42
CA THR A 89 14.55 9.87 -13.46
C THR A 89 13.25 9.93 -12.66
N SER A 90 12.18 9.27 -13.10
CA SER A 90 10.85 9.31 -12.48
C SER A 90 10.37 7.93 -12.05
N TRP A 91 9.97 7.81 -10.77
CA TRP A 91 9.34 6.59 -10.28
C TRP A 91 7.94 6.37 -10.82
N MET A 92 7.21 7.43 -11.17
CA MET A 92 5.90 7.31 -11.82
C MET A 92 6.03 6.71 -13.22
N SER A 93 7.10 7.04 -13.94
CA SER A 93 7.43 6.39 -15.21
C SER A 93 7.74 4.91 -15.02
N ARG A 94 8.54 4.57 -14.00
CA ARG A 94 8.86 3.17 -13.67
C ARG A 94 7.63 2.37 -13.27
N GLU A 95 6.74 2.95 -12.46
CA GLU A 95 5.46 2.35 -12.09
C GLU A 95 4.67 1.96 -13.34
N LEU A 96 4.53 2.87 -14.31
CA LEU A 96 3.79 2.57 -15.54
C LEU A 96 4.43 1.44 -16.36
N TRP A 97 5.76 1.42 -16.51
CA TRP A 97 6.46 0.35 -17.22
C TRP A 97 6.38 -0.99 -16.51
N LEU A 98 6.49 -1.01 -15.18
CA LEU A 98 6.36 -2.23 -14.37
C LEU A 98 4.91 -2.74 -14.38
N GLY A 99 3.93 -1.84 -14.35
CA GLY A 99 2.52 -2.16 -14.54
C GLY A 99 2.24 -2.73 -15.93
N GLY A 100 2.80 -2.13 -16.98
CA GLY A 100 2.70 -2.66 -18.35
C GLY A 100 3.34 -4.04 -18.48
N ALA A 101 4.53 -4.25 -17.92
CA ALA A 101 5.18 -5.56 -17.86
C ALA A 101 4.32 -6.58 -17.12
N PHE A 102 3.74 -6.21 -15.98
CA PHE A 102 2.82 -7.06 -15.24
C PHE A 102 1.60 -7.46 -16.08
N VAL A 103 0.94 -6.50 -16.74
CA VAL A 103 -0.21 -6.76 -17.62
C VAL A 103 0.14 -7.74 -18.73
N LEU A 104 1.27 -7.54 -19.42
CA LEU A 104 1.70 -8.39 -20.52
C LEU A 104 2.08 -9.81 -20.06
N LEU A 105 2.80 -9.93 -18.94
CA LEU A 105 3.21 -11.24 -18.40
C LEU A 105 2.03 -12.00 -17.81
N ALA A 106 1.07 -11.32 -17.20
CA ALA A 106 -0.17 -11.92 -16.74
C ALA A 106 -1.03 -12.40 -17.91
N ALA A 107 -1.11 -11.63 -19.00
CA ALA A 107 -1.74 -12.09 -20.24
C ALA A 107 -1.02 -13.31 -20.85
N ALA A 108 0.32 -13.34 -20.80
CA ALA A 108 1.09 -14.52 -21.22
C ALA A 108 0.76 -15.76 -20.37
N GLU A 109 0.57 -15.63 -19.06
CA GLU A 109 0.12 -16.73 -18.19
C GLU A 109 -1.28 -17.25 -18.57
N LEU A 110 -2.16 -16.42 -19.14
CA LEU A 110 -3.48 -16.86 -19.62
C LEU A 110 -3.39 -17.66 -20.92
N VAL A 111 -2.48 -17.30 -21.82
CA VAL A 111 -2.32 -17.92 -23.14
C VAL A 111 -1.45 -19.18 -23.07
N ALA A 112 -0.35 -19.11 -22.33
CA ALA A 112 0.61 -20.20 -22.16
C ALA A 112 0.96 -20.34 -20.66
N PRO A 113 0.06 -20.94 -19.85
CA PRO A 113 0.28 -21.08 -18.42
C PRO A 113 1.56 -21.84 -18.10
N GLY A 114 2.40 -21.31 -17.21
CA GLY A 114 3.67 -21.94 -16.87
C GLY A 114 4.45 -21.22 -15.78
N PRO A 115 5.51 -21.84 -15.25
CA PRO A 115 6.30 -21.24 -14.16
C PRO A 115 6.98 -19.93 -14.59
N VAL A 116 7.39 -19.82 -15.86
CA VAL A 116 8.09 -18.63 -16.39
C VAL A 116 7.19 -17.39 -16.45
N PRO A 117 6.06 -17.37 -17.18
CA PRO A 117 5.18 -16.21 -17.21
C PRO A 117 4.60 -15.88 -15.82
N ARG A 118 4.27 -16.91 -15.02
CA ARG A 118 3.82 -16.73 -13.64
C ARG A 118 4.85 -16.01 -12.76
N LEU A 119 6.10 -16.48 -12.75
CA LEU A 119 7.16 -15.86 -11.96
C LEU A 119 7.44 -14.44 -12.46
N GLY A 120 7.52 -14.25 -13.78
CA GLY A 120 7.73 -12.93 -14.38
C GLY A 120 6.63 -11.93 -13.97
N ALA A 121 5.37 -12.32 -14.07
CA ALA A 121 4.25 -11.49 -13.68
C ALA A 121 4.22 -11.20 -12.18
N ALA A 122 4.52 -12.19 -11.32
CA ALA A 122 4.62 -11.99 -9.87
C ALA A 122 5.73 -11.01 -9.49
N LEU A 123 6.91 -11.11 -10.12
CA LEU A 123 8.02 -10.18 -9.91
C LEU A 123 7.68 -8.77 -10.40
N ALA A 124 7.05 -8.64 -11.57
CA ALA A 124 6.61 -7.35 -12.11
C ALA A 124 5.54 -6.69 -11.20
N ALA A 125 4.58 -7.48 -10.69
CA ALA A 125 3.57 -7.03 -9.74
C ALA A 125 4.19 -6.55 -8.42
N ALA A 126 5.13 -7.31 -7.84
CA ALA A 126 5.83 -6.90 -6.63
C ALA A 126 6.66 -5.62 -6.86
N ALA A 127 7.35 -5.53 -7.99
CA ALA A 127 8.11 -4.35 -8.38
C ALA A 127 7.22 -3.12 -8.61
N LEU A 128 6.02 -3.29 -9.18
CA LEU A 128 5.00 -2.24 -9.29
C LEU A 128 4.62 -1.70 -7.91
N ALA A 129 4.31 -2.57 -6.94
CA ALA A 129 3.97 -2.15 -5.58
C ALA A 129 5.12 -1.41 -4.88
N LEU A 130 6.36 -1.86 -5.07
CA LEU A 130 7.54 -1.15 -4.59
C LEU A 130 7.67 0.23 -5.25
N ALA A 131 7.49 0.31 -6.57
CA ALA A 131 7.56 1.57 -7.32
C ALA A 131 6.57 2.59 -6.76
N GLN A 132 5.33 2.18 -6.43
CA GLN A 132 4.33 3.05 -5.80
C GLN A 132 4.85 3.70 -4.51
N GLY A 133 5.44 2.93 -3.60
CA GLY A 133 6.01 3.50 -2.38
C GLY A 133 7.28 4.32 -2.62
N PHE A 134 8.06 4.03 -3.67
CA PHE A 134 9.18 4.88 -4.06
C PHE A 134 8.74 6.25 -4.62
N ILE A 135 7.55 6.35 -5.24
CA ILE A 135 7.02 7.65 -5.66
C ILE A 135 6.84 8.54 -4.44
N LEU A 136 6.20 8.04 -3.37
CA LEU A 136 6.04 8.78 -2.12
C LEU A 136 7.39 9.08 -1.47
N ARG A 137 8.29 8.09 -1.39
CA ARG A 137 9.64 8.29 -0.84
C ARG A 137 10.39 9.43 -1.51
N ARG A 138 10.19 9.68 -2.81
CA ARG A 138 10.89 10.75 -3.52
C ARG A 138 10.21 12.11 -3.43
N ALA A 139 9.05 12.20 -2.77
CA ALA A 139 8.36 13.46 -2.49
C ALA A 139 8.96 14.15 -1.26
N ARG A 140 10.20 14.66 -1.39
CA ARG A 140 11.01 15.26 -0.29
C ARG A 140 10.30 16.33 0.52
N GLY A 141 9.34 17.02 -0.10
CA GLY A 141 8.54 18.05 0.53
C GLY A 141 7.59 17.54 1.62
N ILE A 142 7.33 16.23 1.72
CA ILE A 142 6.34 15.66 2.64
C ILE A 142 7.02 14.73 3.64
N ALA A 143 6.98 15.09 4.93
CA ALA A 143 7.77 14.44 5.96
C ALA A 143 7.40 12.96 6.16
N ALA A 144 6.11 12.65 6.21
CA ALA A 144 5.62 11.28 6.39
C ALA A 144 5.93 10.35 5.21
N TRP A 145 6.22 10.90 4.03
CA TRP A 145 6.43 10.14 2.80
C TRP A 145 7.92 9.90 2.53
N ASP A 146 8.76 10.91 2.76
CA ASP A 146 10.21 10.86 2.54
C ASP A 146 10.95 10.12 3.67
N VAL A 147 10.68 8.82 3.79
CA VAL A 147 11.38 7.93 4.72
C VAL A 147 11.77 6.60 4.06
N PRO A 148 12.91 5.99 4.43
CA PRO A 148 13.36 4.73 3.84
C PRO A 148 12.35 3.56 3.86
N PRO A 149 11.50 3.35 4.90
CA PRO A 149 10.55 2.24 4.92
C PRO A 149 9.41 2.34 3.90
N MET A 150 9.15 3.52 3.31
CA MET A 150 7.95 3.77 2.52
C MET A 150 7.69 2.78 1.36
N PRO A 151 8.69 2.35 0.56
CA PRO A 151 8.51 1.29 -0.44
C PRO A 151 8.04 -0.03 0.14
N LEU A 152 8.57 -0.42 1.31
CA LEU A 152 8.16 -1.65 1.99
C LEU A 152 6.75 -1.55 2.56
N VAL A 153 6.34 -0.37 3.06
CA VAL A 153 4.96 -0.13 3.50
C VAL A 153 3.97 -0.41 2.36
N PHE A 154 4.27 0.05 1.15
CA PHE A 154 3.41 -0.19 -0.02
C PHE A 154 3.42 -1.64 -0.48
N LEU A 155 4.59 -2.29 -0.51
CA LEU A 155 4.67 -3.72 -0.84
C LEU A 155 3.90 -4.57 0.17
N ALA A 156 4.12 -4.36 1.47
CA ALA A 156 3.43 -5.07 2.53
C ALA A 156 1.91 -4.83 2.47
N SER A 157 1.50 -3.58 2.28
CA SER A 157 0.08 -3.22 2.11
C SER A 157 -0.55 -3.91 0.91
N ALA A 158 0.15 -3.96 -0.23
CA ALA A 158 -0.29 -4.68 -1.43
C ALA A 158 -0.44 -6.19 -1.15
N LEU A 159 0.56 -6.81 -0.50
CA LEU A 159 0.50 -8.23 -0.14
C LEU A 159 -0.67 -8.52 0.80
N VAL A 160 -0.92 -7.69 1.82
CA VAL A 160 -2.05 -7.88 2.75
C VAL A 160 -3.38 -7.75 2.03
N SER A 161 -3.63 -6.66 1.28
CA SER A 161 -4.91 -6.50 0.60
C SER A 161 -5.12 -7.54 -0.50
N GLY A 162 -4.06 -7.84 -1.25
CA GLY A 162 -4.06 -8.84 -2.30
C GLY A 162 -4.28 -10.27 -1.81
N THR A 163 -3.68 -10.62 -0.66
CA THR A 163 -3.94 -11.90 0.02
C THR A 163 -5.40 -11.98 0.49
N GLY A 164 -5.97 -10.87 0.98
CA GLY A 164 -7.40 -10.78 1.27
C GLY A 164 -8.25 -11.10 0.03
N LEU A 165 -7.95 -10.48 -1.12
CA LEU A 165 -8.69 -10.77 -2.35
C LEU A 165 -8.49 -12.21 -2.84
N TRP A 166 -7.28 -12.77 -2.68
CA TRP A 166 -7.01 -14.17 -2.98
C TRP A 166 -7.87 -15.12 -2.13
N ILE A 167 -8.00 -14.87 -0.83
CA ILE A 167 -8.91 -15.61 0.06
C ILE A 167 -10.34 -15.59 -0.47
N LEU A 168 -10.86 -14.42 -0.87
CA LEU A 168 -12.21 -14.30 -1.42
C LEU A 168 -12.38 -15.13 -2.69
N VAL A 169 -11.37 -15.13 -3.58
CA VAL A 169 -11.38 -15.92 -4.82
C VAL A 169 -11.39 -17.42 -4.51
N GLU A 170 -10.56 -17.90 -3.60
CA GLU A 170 -10.49 -19.31 -3.22
C GLU A 170 -11.80 -19.78 -2.55
N VAL A 171 -12.33 -18.99 -1.61
CA VAL A 171 -13.57 -19.30 -0.89
C VAL A 171 -14.77 -19.29 -1.85
N ALA A 172 -14.86 -18.31 -2.75
CA ALA A 172 -15.90 -18.26 -3.77
C ALA A 172 -15.81 -19.45 -4.75
N GLY A 173 -14.60 -19.94 -5.02
CA GLY A 173 -14.34 -21.17 -5.77
C GLY A 173 -14.64 -22.46 -5.00
N GLY A 174 -15.14 -22.38 -3.76
CA GLY A 174 -15.48 -23.54 -2.93
C GLY A 174 -14.27 -24.32 -2.42
N ARG A 175 -13.06 -23.75 -2.49
CA ARG A 175 -11.83 -24.46 -2.10
C ARG A 175 -11.51 -24.22 -0.63
N PRO A 176 -11.24 -25.29 0.14
CA PRO A 176 -10.78 -25.13 1.51
C PRO A 176 -9.36 -24.56 1.52
N LEU A 177 -9.11 -23.58 2.37
CA LEU A 177 -7.75 -23.08 2.63
C LEU A 177 -7.02 -24.10 3.51
N GLY A 178 -5.98 -24.72 2.98
CA GLY A 178 -5.13 -25.66 3.72
C GLY A 178 -4.19 -24.95 4.70
N GLY A 179 -3.53 -25.73 5.57
CA GLY A 179 -2.60 -25.19 6.58
C GLY A 179 -1.48 -24.32 6.01
N GLY A 180 -0.93 -24.67 4.84
CA GLY A 180 0.08 -23.84 4.15
C GLY A 180 -0.45 -22.47 3.72
N ALA A 181 -1.69 -22.41 3.24
CA ALA A 181 -2.36 -21.15 2.90
C ALA A 181 -2.58 -20.29 4.14
N LEU A 182 -3.04 -20.89 5.24
CA LEU A 182 -3.26 -20.20 6.51
C LEU A 182 -1.94 -19.68 7.11
N GLY A 183 -0.87 -20.45 7.01
CA GLY A 183 0.48 -20.03 7.38
C GLY A 183 0.96 -18.82 6.57
N LEU A 184 0.75 -18.82 5.24
CA LEU A 184 1.05 -17.68 4.38
C LEU A 184 0.25 -16.44 4.77
N ILE A 185 -1.05 -16.58 5.03
CA ILE A 185 -1.93 -15.48 5.44
C ILE A 185 -1.43 -14.85 6.74
N LEU A 186 -1.11 -15.67 7.75
CA LEU A 186 -0.56 -15.19 9.02
C LEU A 186 0.79 -14.51 8.83
N LEU A 187 1.69 -15.08 8.02
CA LEU A 187 2.99 -14.50 7.72
C LEU A 187 2.85 -13.11 7.09
N VAL A 188 1.95 -12.96 6.11
CA VAL A 188 1.68 -11.67 5.45
C VAL A 188 1.08 -10.66 6.42
N LEU A 189 0.13 -11.06 7.27
CA LEU A 189 -0.49 -10.18 8.26
C LEU A 189 0.52 -9.70 9.31
N VAL A 190 1.29 -10.62 9.90
CA VAL A 190 2.29 -10.29 10.93
C VAL A 190 3.44 -9.48 10.33
N GLY A 191 3.94 -9.87 9.17
CA GLY A 191 4.97 -9.13 8.44
C GLY A 191 4.51 -7.73 8.07
N GLY A 192 3.27 -7.58 7.58
CA GLY A 192 2.69 -6.27 7.26
C GLY A 192 2.49 -5.39 8.49
N ALA A 193 2.03 -5.96 9.61
CA ALA A 193 1.91 -5.26 10.88
C ALA A 193 3.27 -4.77 11.38
N PHE A 194 4.32 -5.59 11.27
CA PHE A 194 5.68 -5.21 11.65
C PHE A 194 6.22 -4.06 10.78
N VAL A 195 6.02 -4.13 9.46
CA VAL A 195 6.43 -3.06 8.53
C VAL A 195 5.68 -1.76 8.83
N TRP A 196 4.38 -1.83 9.13
CA TRP A 196 3.59 -0.66 9.52
C TRP A 196 4.08 -0.06 10.84
N LEU A 197 4.34 -0.89 11.84
CA LEU A 197 4.87 -0.46 13.14
C LEU A 197 6.24 0.22 12.96
N ALA A 198 7.15 -0.43 12.24
CA ALA A 198 8.47 0.11 11.94
C ALA A 198 8.40 1.46 11.21
N TYR A 199 7.40 1.65 10.35
CA TYR A 199 7.13 2.94 9.71
C TYR A 199 6.68 4.00 10.71
N VAL A 200 5.63 3.75 11.50
CA VAL A 200 5.08 4.79 12.40
C VAL A 200 6.05 5.16 13.53
N THR A 201 6.98 4.27 13.88
CA THR A 201 8.04 4.54 14.87
C THR A 201 9.38 4.91 14.24
N TRP A 202 9.45 5.13 12.92
CA TRP A 202 10.71 5.25 12.19
C TRP A 202 11.60 6.41 12.67
N SER A 203 11.00 7.58 12.91
CA SER A 203 11.73 8.81 13.23
C SER A 203 11.09 9.55 14.39
N ARG A 204 11.93 10.23 15.18
CA ARG A 204 11.54 11.17 16.23
C ARG A 204 11.62 12.64 15.78
N GLU A 205 11.90 12.89 14.51
CA GLU A 205 11.92 14.24 13.95
C GLU A 205 10.54 14.90 14.07
N ASP A 206 10.49 16.12 14.60
CA ASP A 206 9.23 16.84 14.84
C ASP A 206 8.32 16.91 13.62
N ALA A 207 8.90 17.14 12.43
CA ALA A 207 8.13 17.21 11.19
C ALA A 207 7.46 15.86 10.85
N PHE A 208 8.15 14.75 11.10
CA PHE A 208 7.61 13.40 10.89
C PHE A 208 6.52 13.07 11.91
N VAL A 209 6.80 13.31 13.20
CA VAL A 209 5.84 13.04 14.28
C VAL A 209 4.55 13.85 14.09
N LYS A 210 4.68 15.15 13.78
CA LYS A 210 3.52 16.02 13.48
C LYS A 210 2.75 15.54 12.25
N ALA A 211 3.45 15.08 11.20
CA ALA A 211 2.79 14.54 10.01
C ALA A 211 2.03 13.24 10.28
N LEU A 212 2.46 12.43 11.27
CA LEU A 212 1.74 11.21 11.68
C LEU A 212 0.66 11.45 12.74
N ALA A 213 0.59 12.61 13.37
CA ALA A 213 -0.41 12.90 14.40
C ALA A 213 -1.86 12.59 13.95
N PRO A 214 -2.30 12.90 12.71
CA PRO A 214 -3.63 12.53 12.24
C PRO A 214 -3.90 11.02 12.13
N LEU A 215 -2.86 10.18 12.10
CA LEU A 215 -2.97 8.71 12.09
C LEU A 215 -3.11 8.11 13.49
N SER A 216 -2.80 8.89 14.53
CA SER A 216 -2.89 8.47 15.95
C SER A 216 -4.03 9.15 16.71
N ALA A 217 -4.58 10.24 16.18
CA ALA A 217 -5.73 10.94 16.74
C ALA A 217 -7.02 10.12 16.68
N ASP A 218 -7.93 10.38 17.63
CA ASP A 218 -9.33 9.95 17.63
C ASP A 218 -9.57 8.45 17.35
N GLY A 219 -8.67 7.58 17.85
CA GLY A 219 -8.77 6.14 17.65
C GLY A 219 -8.41 5.65 16.24
N ALA A 220 -7.95 6.54 15.34
CA ALA A 220 -7.54 6.17 13.98
C ALA A 220 -6.43 5.10 13.97
N ALA A 221 -5.52 5.12 14.94
CA ALA A 221 -4.49 4.08 15.07
C ALA A 221 -5.12 2.71 15.40
N ILE A 222 -6.10 2.68 16.31
CA ILE A 222 -6.85 1.47 16.67
C ILE A 222 -7.64 0.99 15.46
N GLU A 223 -8.24 1.90 14.70
CA GLU A 223 -8.98 1.53 13.48
C GLU A 223 -8.05 0.95 12.40
N LEU A 224 -6.94 1.62 12.10
CA LEU A 224 -5.99 1.21 11.07
C LEU A 224 -5.30 -0.11 11.40
N VAL A 225 -4.81 -0.27 12.64
CA VAL A 225 -4.11 -1.47 13.08
C VAL A 225 -5.09 -2.59 13.43
N GLY A 226 -6.19 -2.23 14.09
CA GLY A 226 -7.24 -3.16 14.51
C GLY A 226 -7.94 -3.81 13.33
N LEU A 227 -8.49 -3.02 12.41
CA LEU A 227 -9.21 -3.55 11.25
C LEU A 227 -8.24 -4.16 10.22
N GLY A 228 -7.06 -3.55 10.02
CA GLY A 228 -6.12 -3.99 8.98
C GLY A 228 -5.30 -5.22 9.33
N TYR A 229 -5.09 -5.50 10.62
CA TYR A 229 -4.18 -6.57 11.07
C TYR A 229 -4.72 -7.40 12.23
N VAL A 230 -5.04 -6.79 13.38
CA VAL A 230 -5.35 -7.53 14.62
C VAL A 230 -6.61 -8.38 14.46
N LEU A 231 -7.70 -7.79 13.97
CA LEU A 231 -8.97 -8.49 13.78
C LEU A 231 -8.87 -9.56 12.68
N PRO A 232 -8.25 -9.31 11.51
CA PRO A 232 -7.93 -10.37 10.56
C PRO A 232 -7.12 -11.54 11.16
N VAL A 233 -6.09 -11.26 11.96
CA VAL A 233 -5.30 -12.31 12.64
C VAL A 233 -6.18 -13.13 13.59
N ALA A 234 -7.02 -12.47 14.40
CA ALA A 234 -7.93 -13.13 15.31
C ALA A 234 -8.95 -14.02 14.57
N LEU A 235 -9.49 -13.55 13.45
CA LEU A 235 -10.43 -14.31 12.62
C LEU A 235 -9.75 -15.50 11.92
N VAL A 236 -8.51 -15.34 11.48
CA VAL A 236 -7.70 -16.45 10.93
C VAL A 236 -7.39 -17.51 11.99
N ALA A 237 -6.97 -17.08 13.18
CA ALA A 237 -6.77 -17.97 14.32
C ALA A 237 -8.06 -18.68 14.75
N LEU A 238 -9.21 -17.99 14.74
CA LEU A 238 -10.50 -18.58 15.04
C LEU A 238 -10.91 -19.62 13.99
N GLY A 239 -10.69 -19.34 12.70
CA GLY A 239 -10.92 -20.32 11.63
C GLY A 239 -10.05 -21.57 11.77
N LEU A 240 -8.80 -21.41 12.23
CA LEU A 240 -7.90 -22.53 12.53
C LEU A 240 -8.38 -23.35 13.73
N ALA A 241 -8.79 -22.68 14.82
CA ALA A 241 -9.23 -23.34 16.04
C ALA A 241 -10.60 -24.01 15.89
N VAL A 242 -11.48 -23.45 15.05
CA VAL A 242 -12.85 -23.93 14.84
C VAL A 242 -13.11 -24.06 13.34
N PRO A 243 -12.71 -25.20 12.71
CA PRO A 243 -12.81 -25.39 11.26
C PRO A 243 -14.21 -25.18 10.67
N ALA A 244 -15.27 -25.43 11.45
CA ALA A 244 -16.65 -25.19 11.05
C ALA A 244 -16.95 -23.70 10.73
N TRP A 245 -16.16 -22.77 11.25
CA TRP A 245 -16.36 -21.32 11.09
C TRP A 245 -15.55 -20.71 9.94
N VAL A 246 -14.65 -21.48 9.30
CA VAL A 246 -13.75 -21.01 8.23
C VAL A 246 -14.50 -20.29 7.11
N ARG A 247 -15.68 -20.78 6.72
CA ARG A 247 -16.49 -20.18 5.64
C ARG A 247 -17.01 -18.78 5.97
N VAL A 248 -17.07 -18.42 7.25
CA VAL A 248 -17.52 -17.11 7.74
C VAL A 248 -16.34 -16.23 8.11
N THR A 249 -15.37 -16.78 8.85
CA THR A 249 -14.23 -16.01 9.36
C THR A 249 -13.26 -15.61 8.26
N MET A 250 -13.04 -16.45 7.24
CA MET A 250 -12.08 -16.15 6.17
C MET A 250 -12.53 -15.00 5.27
N PRO A 251 -13.77 -14.98 4.75
CA PRO A 251 -14.24 -13.83 3.97
C PRO A 251 -14.26 -12.53 4.78
N LEU A 252 -14.62 -12.59 6.06
CA LEU A 252 -14.62 -11.41 6.92
C LEU A 252 -13.20 -10.89 7.16
N ALA A 253 -12.24 -11.77 7.46
CA ALA A 253 -10.83 -11.41 7.60
C ALA A 253 -10.32 -10.76 6.30
N ALA A 254 -10.63 -11.36 5.15
CA ALA A 254 -10.26 -10.86 3.84
C ALA A 254 -10.84 -9.46 3.53
N ALA A 255 -12.12 -9.23 3.83
CA ALA A 255 -12.75 -7.93 3.64
C ALA A 255 -12.08 -6.86 4.52
N LEU A 256 -11.75 -7.19 5.76
CA LEU A 256 -11.06 -6.32 6.70
C LEU A 256 -9.62 -6.02 6.27
N MET A 257 -8.89 -7.03 5.77
CA MET A 257 -7.57 -6.85 5.16
C MET A 257 -7.63 -5.83 4.02
N ILE A 258 -8.59 -5.96 3.09
CA ILE A 258 -8.73 -5.03 1.98
C ILE A 258 -9.09 -3.62 2.49
N ALA A 259 -10.14 -3.50 3.29
CA ALA A 259 -10.64 -2.22 3.78
C ALA A 259 -9.59 -1.48 4.63
N GLY A 260 -8.90 -2.19 5.52
CA GLY A 260 -7.84 -1.62 6.36
C GLY A 260 -6.69 -1.06 5.53
N GLN A 261 -6.25 -1.76 4.49
CA GLN A 261 -5.17 -1.29 3.62
C GLN A 261 -5.58 -0.11 2.73
N VAL A 262 -6.82 -0.09 2.22
CA VAL A 262 -7.37 1.06 1.50
C VAL A 262 -7.41 2.29 2.41
N ARG A 263 -7.89 2.11 3.65
CA ARG A 263 -7.95 3.20 4.63
C ARG A 263 -6.58 3.68 5.08
N ALA A 264 -5.61 2.78 5.24
CA ALA A 264 -4.22 3.14 5.55
C ALA A 264 -3.59 4.00 4.45
N LYS A 265 -3.77 3.62 3.18
CA LYS A 265 -3.31 4.42 2.03
C LYS A 265 -4.02 5.77 1.95
N ALA A 266 -5.34 5.80 2.16
CA ALA A 266 -6.11 7.03 2.18
C ALA A 266 -5.62 7.98 3.28
N ALA A 267 -5.41 7.47 4.50
CA ALA A 267 -4.92 8.25 5.62
C ALA A 267 -3.49 8.76 5.37
N LEU A 268 -2.62 7.92 4.81
CA LEU A 268 -1.25 8.30 4.46
C LEU A 268 -1.19 9.43 3.43
N VAL A 269 -2.01 9.36 2.38
CA VAL A 269 -2.01 10.35 1.28
C VAL A 269 -2.75 11.63 1.66
N LEU A 270 -3.95 11.49 2.24
CA LEU A 270 -4.86 12.63 2.44
C LEU A 270 -4.67 13.32 3.80
N ARG A 271 -4.19 12.61 4.82
CA ARG A 271 -4.06 13.17 6.19
C ARG A 271 -2.61 13.36 6.60
N ALA A 272 -1.78 12.33 6.41
CA ALA A 272 -0.36 12.39 6.74
C ALA A 272 0.50 13.08 5.67
N GLY A 273 -0.08 13.44 4.52
CA GLY A 273 0.55 14.25 3.48
C GLY A 273 0.76 15.70 3.91
N GLN A 274 1.61 15.95 4.91
CA GLN A 274 1.92 17.30 5.39
C GLN A 274 3.24 17.79 4.79
N LEU A 275 3.21 18.97 4.17
CA LEU A 275 4.40 19.65 3.71
C LEU A 275 5.33 19.98 4.89
N ARG A 276 6.63 19.75 4.72
CA ARG A 276 7.66 20.08 5.72
C ARG A 276 7.63 21.59 5.99
N PRO A 277 7.70 22.01 7.27
CA PRO A 277 7.83 23.43 7.61
C PRO A 277 9.20 23.96 7.17
N ILE A 278 9.26 25.25 6.84
CA ILE A 278 10.52 25.96 6.62
C ILE A 278 10.84 26.72 7.90
N ALA A 279 11.88 26.27 8.61
CA ALA A 279 12.35 26.90 9.84
C ALA A 279 13.81 27.35 9.69
N LEU A 280 14.19 28.43 10.38
CA LEU A 280 15.56 28.88 10.52
C LEU A 280 16.13 28.31 11.83
N PRO A 281 17.03 27.30 11.78
CA PRO A 281 17.48 26.58 12.98
C PRO A 281 18.16 27.48 14.02
N HIS A 282 18.81 28.54 13.55
CA HIS A 282 19.63 29.44 14.39
C HIS A 282 18.92 30.74 14.77
N LEU A 283 17.75 31.03 14.19
CA LEU A 283 17.00 32.23 14.54
C LEU A 283 15.98 31.89 15.63
N ARG A 284 16.08 32.57 16.77
CA ARG A 284 15.14 32.46 17.89
C ARG A 284 14.43 33.80 18.01
N LEU A 285 13.12 33.84 17.76
CA LEU A 285 12.36 35.09 17.91
C LEU A 285 11.96 35.25 19.39
N SER A 286 12.33 36.37 20.02
CA SER A 286 11.78 36.70 21.34
C SER A 286 10.30 37.08 21.17
N ARG A 287 9.37 36.32 21.76
CA ARG A 287 7.99 36.78 21.86
C ARG A 287 7.98 38.02 22.77
N ARG A 288 7.71 39.20 22.21
CA ARG A 288 7.33 40.36 23.03
C ARG A 288 5.98 40.01 23.66
N SER A 289 5.94 39.99 25.00
CA SER A 289 4.68 39.85 25.73
C SER A 289 3.85 41.11 25.49
N PRO A 290 2.53 41.00 25.27
CA PRO A 290 1.66 42.16 25.09
C PRO A 290 1.63 43.04 26.34
#